data_AF-G4D743-F1
#
_entry.id   AF-G4D743-F1
#
_cell.length_a   1.000
_cell.length_b   1.000
_cell.length_c   1.000
_cell.angle_alpha   90.00
_cell.angle_beta   90.00
_cell.angle_gamma   90.00
#
_symmetry.space_group_name_H-M   'P 1'
#
loop_
_entity.id
_entity.type
_entity.pdbx_description
1 polymer ?
#
loop_
_entity_poly.entity_id
_entity_poly.type
_entity_poly.pdbx_seq_one_letter_code
_entity_poly.pdbx_strand_id
1 'polypeptide(L)' 'ISIITKDSGLSDYLSTTLFLSTEDEIKKISEEQDVEVIWNTLSGELKETGHMLENQN' A
#
# COMPACT_ATOMS: atom_id res chain seq x y z
N ILE A 1 3.07 -3.25 -6.16
CA ILE A 1 2.41 -2.86 -4.90
C ILE A 1 2.69 -3.95 -3.88
N SER A 2 2.89 -3.58 -2.63
CA SER A 2 3.21 -4.47 -1.52
C SER A 2 2.32 -4.10 -0.34
N ILE A 3 1.65 -5.09 0.25
CA ILE A 3 0.71 -4.91 1.36
C ILE A 3 1.33 -5.53 2.62
N ILE A 4 1.46 -4.73 3.67
CA ILE A 4 2.00 -5.15 4.96
C ILE A 4 0.83 -5.30 5.93
N THR A 5 0.57 -6.54 6.33
CA THR A 5 -0.48 -6.91 7.27
C THR A 5 -0.17 -8.27 7.89
N LYS A 6 -0.81 -8.58 9.02
CA LYS A 6 -0.71 -9.91 9.66
C LYS A 6 -1.58 -10.96 8.97
N ASP A 7 -2.56 -10.54 8.17
CA ASP A 7 -3.46 -11.42 7.43
C ASP A 7 -2.98 -11.58 5.98
N SER A 8 -2.40 -12.75 5.67
CA SER A 8 -1.90 -13.04 4.33
C SER A 8 -3.00 -13.13 3.28
N GLY A 9 -4.22 -13.55 3.64
CA GLY A 9 -5.34 -13.62 2.71
C GLY A 9 -5.82 -12.22 2.33
N LEU A 10 -5.89 -11.32 3.30
CA LEU A 10 -6.16 -9.90 3.05
C LEU A 10 -5.06 -9.27 2.19
N SER A 11 -3.79 -9.57 2.47
CA SER A 11 -2.65 -9.09 1.67
C SER A 11 -2.80 -9.47 0.19
N ASP A 12 -3.12 -10.74 -0.09
CA ASP A 12 -3.23 -11.24 -1.46
C ASP A 12 -4.42 -10.60 -2.21
N TYR A 13 -5.57 -10.50 -1.55
CA TYR A 13 -6.76 -9.82 -2.07
C TYR A 13 -6.50 -8.35 -2.37
N LEU A 14 -5.89 -7.61 -1.43
CA LEU A 14 -5.62 -6.19 -1.58
C LEU A 14 -4.51 -5.93 -2.60
N SER A 15 -3.50 -6.80 -2.70
CA SER A 15 -2.43 -6.62 -3.70
C SER A 15 -2.98 -6.60 -5.13
N THR A 16 -4.00 -7.43 -5.41
CA THR A 16 -4.68 -7.46 -6.71
C THR A 16 -5.62 -6.27 -6.86
N THR A 17 -6.44 -6.01 -5.85
CA THR A 17 -7.44 -4.93 -5.88
C THR A 17 -6.77 -3.57 -6.07
N LEU A 18 -5.78 -3.25 -5.22
CA LEU A 18 -5.11 -1.96 -5.19
C LEU A 18 -4.16 -1.73 -6.36
N PHE A 19 -3.71 -2.78 -7.06
CA PHE A 19 -2.91 -2.62 -8.27
C PHE A 19 -3.68 -1.92 -9.40
N LEU A 20 -5.01 -2.05 -9.42
CA LEU A 20 -5.89 -1.44 -10.41
C LEU A 20 -6.50 -0.11 -9.93
N SER A 21 -6.26 0.26 -8.68
CA SER A 21 -6.84 1.43 -8.04
C SER A 21 -6.02 2.70 -8.27
N THR A 22 -6.67 3.84 -8.11
CA THR A 22 -6.04 5.15 -8.03
C THR A 22 -5.32 5.35 -6.69
N GLU A 23 -4.38 6.30 -6.64
CA GLU A 23 -3.66 6.61 -5.39
C GLU A 23 -4.58 7.01 -4.24
N ASP A 24 -5.66 7.75 -4.51
CA ASP A 24 -6.62 8.16 -3.48
C ASP A 24 -7.40 6.96 -2.93
N GLU A 25 -7.77 6.01 -3.80
CA GLU A 25 -8.40 4.75 -3.38
C GLU A 25 -7.44 3.88 -2.58
N ILE A 26 -6.16 3.81 -2.96
CA ILE A 26 -5.12 3.11 -2.21
C ILE A 26 -5.06 3.66 -0.78
N LYS A 27 -4.94 4.99 -0.61
CA LYS A 27 -4.87 5.65 0.70
C LYS A 27 -6.12 5.40 1.54
N LYS A 28 -7.30 5.55 0.93
CA LYS A 28 -8.57 5.34 1.61
C LYS A 28 -8.73 3.89 2.08
N ILE A 29 -8.47 2.92 1.20
CA ILE A 29 -8.65 1.50 1.51
C ILE A 29 -7.60 1.05 2.53
N SER A 30 -6.36 1.55 2.45
CA SER A 30 -5.33 1.23 3.45
C SER A 30 -5.72 1.71 4.84
N GLU A 31 -6.29 2.92 4.95
CA GLU A 31 -6.80 3.46 6.22
C GLU A 31 -8.02 2.65 6.73
N GLU A 32 -8.98 2.34 5.86
CA GLU A 32 -10.19 1.59 6.23
C GLU A 32 -9.90 0.15 6.68
N GLN A 33 -8.87 -0.48 6.12
CA GLN A 33 -8.48 -1.86 6.43
C GLN A 33 -7.36 -1.97 7.48
N ASP A 34 -6.84 -0.84 7.98
CA ASP A 34 -5.71 -0.79 8.92
C ASP A 34 -4.49 -1.59 8.42
N VAL A 35 -4.07 -1.30 7.18
CA VAL A 35 -2.90 -1.92 6.54
C VAL A 35 -1.94 -0.87 6.00
N GLU A 36 -0.67 -1.21 5.94
CA GLU A 36 0.35 -0.38 5.30
C GLU A 36 0.58 -0.87 3.86
N VAL A 37 0.76 0.07 2.94
CA VAL A 37 0.91 -0.21 1.50
C VAL A 37 2.09 0.56 0.95
N ILE A 38 2.96 -0.12 0.21
CA ILE A 38 4.11 0.45 -0.49
C ILE A 38 3.97 0.18 -1.99
N TRP A 39 4.21 1.17 -2.85
CA TRP A 39 4.14 0.98 -4.31
C TRP A 39 5.12 1.87 -5.07
N ASN A 40 5.57 1.36 -6.22
CA ASN A 40 6.31 2.12 -7.21
C ASN A 40 5.33 2.73 -8.21
N THR A 41 5.46 4.02 -8.43
CA THR A 41 4.76 4.73 -9.51
C THR A 41 5.47 4.49 -10.85
N LEU A 42 4.81 4.83 -11.96
CA LEU A 42 5.41 4.75 -13.30
C LEU A 42 6.59 5.71 -13.51
N SER A 43 6.71 6.76 -12.70
CA SER A 43 7.88 7.65 -12.70
C SER A 43 9.07 7.07 -11.94
N GLY A 44 8.90 5.90 -11.29
CA GLY A 44 9.93 5.27 -10.45
C GLY A 44 9.98 5.82 -9.01
N GLU A 45 9.08 6.74 -8.64
CA GLU A 45 8.92 7.18 -7.25
C GLU A 45 8.30 6.07 -6.41
N LEU A 46 8.90 5.78 -5.26
CA LEU A 46 8.36 4.89 -4.23
C LEU A 46 7.44 5.71 -3.32
N LYS A 47 6.20 5.25 -3.15
CA LYS A 47 5.21 5.85 -2.26
C LYS A 47 4.75 4.85 -1.21
N GLU A 48 4.25 5.36 -0.10
CA GLU A 48 3.73 4.56 1.00
C GLU A 48 2.49 5.18 1.65
N THR A 49 1.78 4.34 2.41
CA THR A 49 0.76 4.73 3.38
C THR A 49 1.31 4.37 4.76
N GLY A 50 1.47 5.36 5.64
CA GLY A 50 2.21 5.24 6.91
C GLY A 50 3.56 5.96 6.89
N HIS A 51 4.46 5.57 7.80
CA HIS A 51 5.76 6.20 8.03
C HIS A 51 6.92 5.19 7.95
N MET A 52 6.83 4.14 7.12
CA MET A 52 7.88 3.11 7.09
C MET A 52 9.19 3.62 6.47
N LEU A 53 9.11 4.51 5.47
CA LEU A 53 10.29 5.06 4.79
C LEU A 53 10.96 6.18 5.57
N GLU A 54 10.29 6.79 6.57
CA GLU A 54 10.85 7.88 7.38
C GLU A 54 11.95 7.42 8.36
N ASN A 55 12.05 6.12 8.66
CA ASN A 55 13.06 5.56 9.57
C ASN A 55 14.44 5.27 8.93
N GLN A 56 14.75 5.81 7.75
CA GLN A 56 16.02 5.57 7.04
C GLN A 56 17.00 6.76 6.98
N ASN A 57 16.82 7.80 7.80
CA ASN A 57 17.76 8.94 7.90
C ASN A 57 18.43 9.06 9.27
#